data_AF-A0A3D0VFA0-F1
#
_entry.id   AF-A0A3D0VFA0-F1
#
_cell.length_a   1.000
_cell.length_b   1.000
_cell.length_c   1.000
_cell.angle_alpha   90.00
_cell.angle_beta   90.00
_cell.angle_gamma   90.00
#
_symmetry.space_group_name_H-M   'P 1'
#
loop_
_entity.id
_entity.type
_entity.pdbx_description
1 polymer ?
#
loop_
_entity_poly.entity_id
_entity_poly.type
_entity_poly.pdbx_seq_one_letter_code
_entity_poly.pdbx_strand_id
1 'polypeptide(L)'
;VYTINEPAAAGAYEALKAAGKDKGVLVVSIDGGCTGVNNVKSGIIGATAQQYPVKMAQLGVQAIQDLATSGKKPAVSAGLDFFNTGSALVTDKSVTGLESIDTTAATQICWGK
;
A
#
# COMPACT_ATOMS: atom_id res chain seq x y z
N VAL A 1 -8.04 11.34 9.14
CA VAL A 1 -7.67 11.79 7.78
C VAL A 1 -7.40 10.56 6.94
N TYR A 2 -8.02 10.47 5.76
CA TYR A 2 -7.72 9.44 4.78
C TYR A 2 -7.07 10.11 3.57
N THR A 3 -5.90 9.64 3.19
CA THR A 3 -5.11 10.22 2.10
C THR A 3 -5.01 9.30 0.91
N ILE A 4 -4.88 9.89 -0.27
CA ILE A 4 -4.78 9.14 -1.53
C ILE A 4 -3.49 8.33 -1.63
N ASN A 5 -2.42 8.76 -0.96
CA ASN A 5 -1.11 8.12 -0.97
C ASN A 5 -0.27 8.47 0.28
N GLU A 6 0.81 7.72 0.55
CA GLU A 6 1.65 7.87 1.76
C GLU A 6 2.37 9.23 1.85
N PRO A 7 2.86 9.83 0.74
CA PRO A 7 3.37 11.20 0.77
C PRO A 7 2.33 12.24 1.21
N ALA A 8 1.08 12.13 0.74
CA ALA A 8 0.00 12.99 1.20
C ALA A 8 -0.31 12.78 2.69
N ALA A 9 -0.18 11.54 3.19
CA ALA A 9 -0.31 11.25 4.61
C ALA A 9 0.74 11.99 5.45
N ALA A 10 2.00 11.96 5.02
CA ALA A 10 3.08 12.69 5.68
C ALA A 10 2.83 14.21 5.69
N GLY A 11 2.41 14.78 4.54
CA GLY A 11 2.04 16.20 4.47
C GLY A 11 0.86 16.57 5.37
N ALA A 12 -0.17 15.71 5.42
CA ALA A 12 -1.32 15.90 6.31
C ALA A 12 -0.90 15.83 7.79
N TYR A 13 -0.01 14.91 8.16
CA TYR A 13 0.53 14.83 9.52
C TYR A 13 1.30 16.08 9.91
N GLU A 14 2.17 16.60 9.04
CA GLU A 14 2.90 17.83 9.32
C GLU A 14 1.96 19.05 9.46
N ALA A 15 0.89 19.12 8.67
CA ALA A 15 -0.14 20.14 8.84
C ALA A 15 -0.89 20.03 10.17
N LEU A 16 -1.24 18.80 10.60
CA LEU A 16 -1.84 18.55 11.91
C LEU A 16 -0.91 18.95 13.04
N LYS A 17 0.37 18.60 12.93
CA LYS A 17 1.41 18.95 13.91
C LYS A 17 1.61 20.45 14.02
N ALA A 18 1.68 21.17 12.89
CA ALA A 18 1.75 22.63 12.88
C ALA A 18 0.53 23.29 13.54
N ALA A 19 -0.64 22.66 13.46
CA ALA A 19 -1.86 23.11 14.12
C ALA A 19 -2.01 22.63 15.58
N GLY A 20 -1.03 21.89 16.14
CA GLY A 20 -1.12 21.31 17.49
C GLY A 20 -2.14 20.19 17.64
N LYS A 21 -2.46 19.49 16.55
CA LYS A 21 -3.49 18.44 16.43
C LYS A 21 -2.93 17.11 15.95
N ASP A 22 -1.64 16.88 16.12
CA ASP A 22 -0.96 15.60 15.83
C ASP A 22 -1.40 14.46 16.76
N LYS A 23 -2.00 14.79 17.91
CA LYS A 23 -2.57 13.82 18.85
C LYS A 23 -4.07 13.64 18.62
N GLY A 24 -4.54 12.39 18.69
CA GLY A 24 -5.96 12.05 18.63
C GLY A 24 -6.57 12.03 17.22
N VAL A 25 -5.78 12.32 16.17
CA VAL A 25 -6.21 12.19 14.78
C VAL A 25 -5.63 10.92 14.18
N LEU A 26 -6.51 10.00 13.76
CA LEU A 26 -6.11 8.84 13.00
C LEU A 26 -5.83 9.23 11.55
N VAL A 27 -4.60 9.01 11.08
CA VAL A 27 -4.22 9.17 9.67
C VAL A 27 -4.09 7.78 9.04
N VAL A 28 -4.74 7.55 7.90
CA VAL A 28 -4.66 6.28 7.15
C VAL A 28 -4.45 6.56 5.66
N SER A 29 -3.80 5.64 4.97
CA SER A 29 -3.33 5.85 3.60
C SER A 29 -3.37 4.58 2.74
N ILE A 30 -2.95 4.72 1.47
CA ILE A 30 -2.64 3.66 0.52
C ILE A 30 -1.21 3.90 0.01
N ASP A 31 -0.47 2.85 -0.35
CA ASP A 31 0.67 2.82 -1.31
C ASP A 31 1.52 1.57 -1.08
N GLY A 32 2.23 1.50 0.06
CA GLY A 32 3.12 0.38 0.41
C GLY A 32 4.61 0.61 0.22
N GLY A 33 5.06 1.85 0.07
CA GLY A 33 6.48 2.19 -0.05
C GLY A 33 7.20 2.04 1.30
N CYS A 34 8.50 1.74 1.27
CA CYS A 34 9.25 1.52 2.51
C CYS A 34 9.26 2.75 3.45
N THR A 35 9.23 3.97 2.90
CA THR A 35 9.04 5.20 3.68
C THR A 35 7.68 5.23 4.38
N GLY A 36 6.60 4.83 3.71
CA GLY A 36 5.27 4.82 4.31
C GLY A 36 5.09 3.73 5.35
N VAL A 37 5.68 2.54 5.15
CA VAL A 37 5.76 1.50 6.19
C VAL A 37 6.51 2.02 7.42
N ASN A 38 7.61 2.76 7.24
CA ASN A 38 8.31 3.41 8.35
C ASN A 38 7.45 4.49 9.03
N ASN A 39 6.61 5.21 8.29
CA ASN A 39 5.65 6.15 8.86
C ASN A 39 4.54 5.45 9.68
N VAL A 40 4.16 4.23 9.30
CA VAL A 40 3.28 3.40 10.14
C VAL A 40 3.98 3.02 11.44
N LYS A 41 5.23 2.53 11.33
CA LYS A 41 6.05 2.13 12.47
C LYS A 41 6.31 3.27 13.46
N SER A 42 6.47 4.50 12.96
CA SER A 42 6.68 5.70 13.79
C SER A 42 5.39 6.32 14.33
N GLY A 43 4.22 5.78 13.97
CA GLY A 43 2.92 6.27 14.41
C GLY A 43 2.42 7.55 13.70
N ILE A 44 3.13 8.01 12.66
CA ILE A 44 2.69 9.10 11.77
C ILE A 44 1.44 8.66 10.98
N ILE A 45 1.44 7.42 10.53
CA ILE A 45 0.31 6.77 9.86
C ILE A 45 -0.20 5.65 10.77
N GLY A 46 -1.51 5.53 10.97
CA GLY A 46 -2.10 4.46 11.77
C GLY A 46 -2.23 3.13 11.02
N ALA A 47 -2.51 3.20 9.71
CA ALA A 47 -2.51 2.06 8.81
C ALA A 47 -2.34 2.49 7.34
N THR A 48 -1.74 1.64 6.52
CA THR A 48 -1.66 1.83 5.06
C THR A 48 -2.09 0.57 4.32
N ALA A 49 -2.85 0.70 3.23
CA ALA A 49 -3.10 -0.40 2.31
C ALA A 49 -1.90 -0.54 1.37
N GLN A 50 -1.00 -1.48 1.67
CA GLN A 50 0.21 -1.73 0.90
C GLN A 50 -0.12 -2.43 -0.41
N GLN A 51 0.37 -1.86 -1.51
CA GLN A 51 0.28 -2.37 -2.87
C GLN A 51 1.68 -2.75 -3.40
N TYR A 52 1.71 -3.41 -4.56
CA TYR A 52 2.92 -4.02 -5.09
C TYR A 52 3.21 -3.56 -6.54
N PRO A 53 3.53 -2.27 -6.78
CA PRO A 53 3.73 -1.73 -8.13
C PRO A 53 4.85 -2.43 -8.91
N VAL A 54 5.91 -2.89 -8.24
CA VAL A 54 6.98 -3.68 -8.88
C VAL A 54 6.45 -5.01 -9.41
N LYS A 55 5.61 -5.71 -8.63
CA LYS A 55 4.93 -6.95 -9.06
C LYS A 55 3.97 -6.67 -10.21
N MET A 56 3.21 -5.57 -10.16
CA MET A 56 2.33 -5.15 -11.25
C MET A 56 3.12 -4.93 -12.55
N ALA A 57 4.26 -4.24 -12.49
CA ALA A 57 5.11 -4.00 -13.65
C ALA A 57 5.68 -5.30 -14.23
N GLN A 58 6.20 -6.19 -13.39
CA GLN A 58 6.71 -7.50 -13.81
C GLN A 58 5.64 -8.32 -14.53
N LEU A 59 4.44 -8.42 -13.96
CA LEU A 59 3.33 -9.15 -14.56
C LEU A 59 2.81 -8.48 -15.83
N GLY A 60 2.81 -7.16 -15.90
CA GLY A 60 2.44 -6.40 -17.09
C GLY A 60 3.39 -6.67 -18.27
N VAL A 61 4.70 -6.64 -18.02
CA VAL A 61 5.72 -6.96 -19.04
C VAL A 61 5.61 -8.42 -19.48
N GLN A 62 5.41 -9.35 -18.54
CA GLN A 62 5.18 -10.75 -18.86
C GLN A 62 3.94 -10.94 -19.75
N ALA A 63 2.83 -10.25 -19.45
CA ALA A 63 1.62 -10.33 -20.25
C ALA A 63 1.83 -9.81 -21.69
N ILE A 64 2.63 -8.76 -21.87
CA ILE A 64 3.00 -8.25 -23.20
C ILE A 64 3.83 -9.30 -23.96
N GLN A 65 4.81 -9.93 -23.30
CA GLN A 65 5.62 -10.99 -23.89
C GLN A 65 4.77 -12.20 -24.31
N ASP A 66 3.88 -12.67 -23.43
CA ASP A 66 2.99 -13.81 -23.71
C ASP A 66 2.11 -13.52 -24.93
N LEU A 67 1.56 -12.31 -25.00
CA LEU A 67 0.75 -11.87 -26.14
C LEU A 67 1.58 -11.85 -27.43
N ALA A 68 2.78 -11.29 -27.40
CA ALA A 68 3.63 -11.14 -28.58
C ALA A 68 4.16 -12.48 -29.12
N THR A 69 4.43 -13.45 -28.25
CA THR A 69 5.06 -14.73 -28.62
C THR A 69 4.06 -15.87 -28.83
N SER A 70 2.91 -15.85 -28.16
CA SER A 70 1.92 -16.94 -28.21
C SER A 70 0.52 -16.51 -28.64
N GLY A 71 0.24 -15.19 -28.72
CA GLY A 71 -1.10 -14.66 -28.93
C GLY A 71 -2.02 -14.74 -27.70
N LYS A 72 -1.53 -15.25 -26.56
CA LYS A 72 -2.29 -15.36 -25.31
C LYS A 72 -2.57 -13.98 -24.73
N LYS A 73 -3.85 -13.60 -24.68
CA LYS A 73 -4.30 -12.35 -24.05
C LYS A 73 -4.33 -12.49 -22.52
N PRO A 74 -4.01 -11.43 -21.76
CA PRO A 74 -4.19 -11.43 -20.31
C PRO A 74 -5.67 -11.60 -19.95
N ALA A 75 -5.93 -12.28 -18.84
CA ALA A 75 -7.26 -12.44 -18.27
C ALA A 75 -7.38 -11.62 -16.98
N VAL A 76 -8.59 -11.21 -16.64
CA VAL A 76 -8.91 -10.59 -15.36
C VAL A 76 -9.04 -11.64 -14.26
N SER A 77 -8.91 -11.23 -13.01
CA SER A 77 -9.15 -12.12 -11.87
C SER A 77 -10.64 -12.48 -11.77
N ALA A 78 -10.96 -13.65 -11.22
CA ALA A 78 -12.34 -14.12 -11.10
C ALA A 78 -13.23 -13.10 -10.37
N GLY A 79 -14.34 -12.72 -11.02
CA GLY A 79 -15.30 -11.76 -10.47
C GLY A 79 -14.88 -10.29 -10.53
N LEU A 80 -13.77 -9.96 -11.19
CA LEU A 80 -13.24 -8.59 -11.31
C LEU A 80 -13.10 -8.17 -12.78
N ASP A 81 -13.05 -6.87 -13.02
CA ASP A 81 -12.76 -6.26 -14.33
C ASP A 81 -11.27 -5.91 -14.51
N PHE A 82 -10.44 -6.25 -13.52
CA PHE A 82 -8.99 -6.07 -13.53
C PHE A 82 -8.25 -7.33 -13.07
N PHE A 83 -6.95 -7.38 -13.33
CA PHE A 83 -6.07 -8.40 -12.76
C PHE A 83 -5.62 -7.98 -11.35
N ASN A 84 -6.07 -8.70 -10.34
CA ASN A 84 -5.79 -8.39 -8.94
C ASN A 84 -4.40 -8.90 -8.52
N THR A 85 -3.46 -7.98 -8.30
CA THR A 85 -2.10 -8.32 -7.82
C THR A 85 -2.00 -8.48 -6.31
N GLY A 86 -3.08 -8.24 -5.59
CA GLY A 86 -3.16 -8.26 -4.13
C GLY A 86 -2.79 -6.92 -3.48
N SER A 87 -3.21 -6.80 -2.23
CA SER A 87 -2.87 -5.73 -1.29
C SER A 87 -2.92 -6.27 0.13
N ALA A 88 -2.14 -5.71 1.04
CA ALA A 88 -2.21 -6.05 2.47
C ALA A 88 -2.44 -4.79 3.31
N LEU A 89 -3.32 -4.87 4.30
CA LEU A 89 -3.42 -3.82 5.30
C LEU A 89 -2.21 -3.91 6.24
N VAL A 90 -1.45 -2.82 6.36
CA VAL A 90 -0.29 -2.73 7.25
C VAL A 90 -0.65 -1.89 8.45
N THR A 91 -0.53 -2.47 9.65
CA THR A 91 -0.66 -1.76 10.92
C THR A 91 0.00 -2.55 12.06
N ASP A 92 0.64 -1.86 13.00
CA ASP A 92 1.13 -2.46 14.24
C ASP A 92 0.04 -2.54 15.33
N LYS A 93 -1.19 -2.08 15.00
CA LYS A 93 -2.36 -2.10 15.89
C LYS A 93 -3.47 -2.92 15.24
N SER A 94 -3.32 -4.24 15.26
CA SER A 94 -4.30 -5.16 14.67
C SER A 94 -5.71 -4.97 15.24
N VAL A 95 -6.71 -5.17 14.39
CA VAL A 95 -8.14 -5.03 14.75
C VAL A 95 -8.80 -6.40 14.60
N THR A 96 -9.55 -6.81 15.62
CA THR A 96 -10.27 -8.10 15.60
C THR A 96 -11.20 -8.19 14.38
N GLY A 97 -11.10 -9.28 13.63
CA GLY A 97 -11.90 -9.53 12.44
C GLY A 97 -11.38 -8.85 11.16
N LEU A 98 -10.26 -8.12 11.24
CA LEU A 98 -9.62 -7.51 10.09
C LEU A 98 -8.21 -8.08 9.89
N GLU A 99 -7.98 -8.71 8.74
CA GLU A 99 -6.67 -9.24 8.39
C GLU A 99 -5.68 -8.10 8.12
N SER A 100 -4.52 -8.16 8.77
CA SER A 100 -3.45 -7.18 8.62
C SER A 100 -2.08 -7.80 8.90
N ILE A 101 -1.05 -7.21 8.31
CA ILE A 101 0.35 -7.53 8.61
C ILE A 101 0.98 -6.39 9.42
N ASP A 102 2.00 -6.72 10.22
CA ASP A 102 2.77 -5.72 10.96
C ASP A 102 3.83 -5.05 10.06
N THR A 103 4.47 -4.00 10.58
CA THR A 103 5.49 -3.27 9.84
C THR A 103 6.77 -4.10 9.60
N THR A 104 7.02 -5.13 10.41
CA THR A 104 8.15 -6.05 10.21
C THR A 104 7.97 -6.88 8.94
N ALA A 105 6.80 -7.50 8.77
CA ALA A 105 6.43 -8.25 7.59
C ALA A 105 6.30 -7.33 6.36
N ALA A 106 5.65 -6.18 6.51
CA ALA A 106 5.47 -5.21 5.43
C ALA A 106 6.81 -4.67 4.88
N THR A 107 7.83 -4.50 5.74
CA THR A 107 9.17 -4.05 5.33
C THR A 107 9.87 -5.07 4.40
N GLN A 108 9.54 -6.36 4.50
CA GLN A 108 10.13 -7.37 3.62
C GLN A 108 9.63 -7.26 2.18
N ILE A 109 8.43 -6.70 1.99
CA ILE A 109 7.72 -6.67 0.71
C ILE A 109 7.41 -5.25 0.20
N CYS A 110 7.86 -4.21 0.91
CA CYS A 110 7.71 -2.83 0.48
C CYS A 110 8.58 -2.51 -0.74
N TRP A 111 8.15 -1.53 -1.51
CA TRP A 111 8.87 -1.03 -2.69
C TRP A 111 9.65 0.25 -2.36
N GLY A 112 10.64 0.58 -3.20
CA GLY A 112 11.42 1.82 -3.07
C GLY A 112 12.31 1.86 -1.83
N LYS A 113 13.09 0.80 -1.60
CA LYS A 113 14.13 0.75 -0.56
C LYS A 113 15.18 1.84 -0.76
#